data_AF-A0A2Z4PMX6-F1
#
_entry.id   AF-A0A2Z4PMX6-F1
#
_cell.length_a   1.000
_cell.length_b   1.000
_cell.length_c   1.000
_cell.angle_alpha   90.00
_cell.angle_beta   90.00
_cell.angle_gamma   90.00
#
_symmetry.space_group_name_H-M   'P 1'
#
loop_
_entity.id
_entity.type
_entity.pdbx_description
1 polymer ?
#
loop_
_entity_poly.entity_id
_entity_poly.type
_entity_poly.pdbx_seq_one_letter_code
_entity_poly.pdbx_strand_id
1 'polypeptide(L)' 'MGDIPHFTVHDLRRTCRSLLAAQATPGHVAERCLNHKLKGVEGIYDRYDYLEERREALILLSQKVVNIVM' A
#
# COMPACT_ATOMS: atom_id res chain seq x y z
N MET A 1 -16.56 -15.60 18.27
CA MET A 1 -15.45 -14.84 17.64
C MET A 1 -14.35 -14.79 18.70
N GLY A 2 -13.17 -15.36 18.41
CA GLY A 2 -12.08 -15.40 19.39
C GLY A 2 -11.61 -14.00 19.79
N ASP A 3 -10.86 -13.92 20.90
CA ASP A 3 -10.23 -12.66 21.32
C ASP A 3 -9.38 -12.09 20.17
N ILE A 4 -9.74 -10.89 19.73
CA ILE A 4 -8.97 -10.17 18.71
C ILE A 4 -7.86 -9.44 19.43
N PRO A 5 -6.57 -9.66 19.06
CA PRO A 5 -5.46 -8.88 19.59
C PRO A 5 -5.70 -7.37 19.40
N HIS A 6 -5.07 -6.53 20.22
CA HIS A 6 -5.21 -5.08 20.11
C HIS A 6 -5.00 -4.61 18.65
N PHE A 7 -6.03 -3.94 18.12
CA PHE A 7 -6.09 -3.49 16.73
C PHE A 7 -6.36 -1.99 16.69
N THR A 8 -5.66 -1.31 15.79
CA THR A 8 -5.73 0.15 15.62
C THR A 8 -5.92 0.53 14.15
N VAL A 9 -6.27 1.79 13.89
CA VAL A 9 -6.33 2.31 12.51
C VAL A 9 -4.99 2.18 11.77
N HIS A 10 -3.85 2.24 12.49
CA HIS A 10 -2.53 2.06 11.89
C HIS A 10 -2.34 0.66 11.29
N ASP A 11 -3.03 -0.35 11.81
CA ASP A 11 -2.99 -1.71 11.27
C ASP A 11 -3.56 -1.80 9.86
N LEU A 12 -4.57 -0.99 9.51
CA LEU A 12 -5.08 -0.92 8.14
C LEU A 12 -3.99 -0.46 7.17
N ARG A 13 -3.16 0.50 7.58
CA ARG A 13 -2.04 0.99 6.77
C ARG A 13 -0.96 -0.07 6.61
N ARG A 14 -0.63 -0.81 7.68
CA ARG A 14 0.32 -1.93 7.64
C ARG A 14 -0.18 -3.06 6.73
N THR A 15 -1.46 -3.42 6.85
CA THR A 15 -2.10 -4.42 5.98
C THR A 15 -2.09 -3.97 4.52
N CYS A 16 -2.42 -2.71 4.23
CA CYS A 16 -2.34 -2.16 2.87
C CYS A 16 -0.91 -2.30 2.30
N ARG A 17 0.13 -1.94 3.06
CA ARG A 17 1.53 -2.07 2.62
C ARG A 17 1.89 -3.51 2.24
N SER A 18 1.50 -4.45 3.10
CA SER A 18 1.77 -5.88 2.90
C SER A 18 1.01 -6.44 1.70
N LEU A 19 -0.25 -6.04 1.50
CA LEU A 19 -1.05 -6.47 0.36
C LEU A 19 -0.51 -5.92 -0.96
N LEU A 20 -0.08 -4.66 -1.01
CA LEU A 20 0.59 -4.09 -2.18
C LEU A 20 1.87 -4.88 -2.55
N ALA A 21 2.67 -5.28 -1.55
CA ALA A 21 3.82 -6.15 -1.80
C ALA A 21 3.41 -7.54 -2.31
N ALA A 22 2.37 -8.13 -1.72
CA ALA A 22 1.89 -9.47 -2.07
C ALA A 22 1.35 -9.57 -3.51
N GLN A 23 0.83 -8.47 -4.07
CA GLN A 23 0.41 -8.39 -5.48
C GLN A 23 1.52 -7.85 -6.41
N ALA A 24 2.78 -7.89 -5.95
CA ALA A 24 3.97 -7.49 -6.70
C ALA A 24 4.02 -6.01 -7.13
N THR A 25 3.33 -5.10 -6.43
CA THR A 25 3.49 -3.66 -6.66
C THR A 25 4.95 -3.24 -6.35
N PRO A 26 5.62 -2.49 -7.24
CA PRO A 26 6.98 -2.02 -7.00
C PRO A 26 7.11 -1.25 -5.68
N GLY A 27 8.23 -1.41 -4.99
CA GLY A 27 8.45 -0.85 -3.66
C GLY A 27 8.19 0.66 -3.61
N HIS A 28 8.80 1.43 -4.52
CA HIS A 28 8.63 2.89 -4.58
C HIS A 28 7.17 3.29 -4.84
N VAL A 29 6.44 2.60 -5.72
CA VAL A 29 5.01 2.84 -5.95
C VAL A 29 4.20 2.54 -4.68
N ALA A 30 4.47 1.43 -4.00
CA ALA A 30 3.77 1.07 -2.76
C ALA A 30 4.04 2.08 -1.61
N GLU A 31 5.26 2.61 -1.50
CA GLU A 31 5.57 3.69 -0.56
C GLU A 31 4.79 4.97 -0.91
N ARG A 32 4.68 5.31 -2.21
CA ARG A 32 3.90 6.47 -2.67
C ARG A 32 2.39 6.29 -2.48
N CYS A 33 1.84 5.09 -2.62
CA CYS A 33 0.44 4.79 -2.26
C CYS A 33 0.14 5.14 -0.80
N LEU A 34 1.15 5.02 0.07
CA LEU A 34 1.03 5.38 1.48
C LEU A 34 1.39 6.84 1.75
N ASN A 35 1.73 7.65 0.74
CA ASN A 35 2.25 9.01 0.90
C ASN A 35 3.56 9.07 1.71
N HIS A 36 4.38 8.01 1.63
CA HIS A 36 5.74 8.05 2.16
C HIS A 36 6.68 8.78 1.19
N LYS A 37 7.74 9.37 1.76
CA LYS A 37 8.88 9.87 0.99
C LYS A 37 9.86 8.71 0.75
N LEU A 38 10.37 8.60 -0.47
CA LEU A 38 11.50 7.71 -0.77
C LEU A 38 12.72 8.17 0.05
N LYS A 39 13.47 7.20 0.58
CA LYS A 39 14.58 7.46 1.50
C LYS A 39 15.90 7.56 0.72
N GLY A 40 16.87 8.26 1.32
CA GLY A 40 18.22 8.32 0.80
C GLY A 40 18.33 9.01 -0.56
N VAL A 41 19.31 8.58 -1.35
CA VAL A 41 19.66 9.17 -2.65
C VAL A 41 18.54 9.01 -3.68
N GLU A 42 17.77 7.93 -3.60
CA GLU A 42 16.63 7.69 -4.48
C GLU A 42 15.61 8.84 -4.40
N GLY A 43 15.29 9.33 -3.19
CA GLY A 43 14.36 10.45 -3.02
C GLY A 43 14.87 11.82 -3.52
N ILE A 44 16.17 11.92 -3.83
CA ILE A 44 16.76 13.11 -4.46
C ILE A 44 16.42 13.13 -5.96
N TYR A 45 16.58 11.98 -6.63
CA TYR A 45 16.43 11.88 -8.08
C TYR A 45 15.03 11.46 -8.52
N ASP A 46 14.38 10.56 -7.78
CA ASP A 46 13.04 10.08 -8.09
C ASP A 46 11.98 11.04 -7.55
N ARG A 47 11.67 12.01 -8.41
CA ARG A 47 10.64 13.03 -8.19
C ARG A 47 9.30 12.67 -8.81
N TYR A 48 9.21 11.56 -9.53
CA TYR A 48 7.98 11.12 -10.16
C TYR A 48 6.98 10.66 -9.10
N ASP A 49 5.71 11.01 -9.27
CA ASP A 49 4.68 10.75 -8.25
C ASP A 49 3.99 9.39 -8.45
N TYR A 50 4.23 8.75 -9.60
CA TYR A 50 3.65 7.48 -10.01
C TYR A 50 2.13 7.43 -9.91
N LEU A 51 1.43 8.52 -10.25
CA LEU A 51 -0.02 8.62 -10.05
C LEU A 51 -0.81 7.48 -10.70
N GLU A 52 -0.47 7.12 -11.94
CA GLU A 52 -1.19 6.08 -12.67
C GLU A 52 -0.85 4.70 -12.12
N GLU A 53 0.41 4.42 -11.80
CA GLU A 53 0.82 3.15 -11.18
C GLU A 53 0.22 2.98 -9.78
N ARG A 54 0.09 4.08 -9.02
CA ARG A 54 -0.61 4.09 -7.72
C ARG A 54 -2.09 3.78 -7.91
N ARG A 55 -2.74 4.39 -8.90
CA ARG A 55 -4.14 4.13 -9.24
C ARG A 55 -4.34 2.66 -9.56
N GLU A 56 -3.55 2.11 -10.46
CA GLU A 56 -3.62 0.70 -10.86
C GLU A 56 -3.42 -0.24 -9.67
N ALA A 57 -2.39 -0.01 -8.86
CA ALA A 57 -2.11 -0.82 -7.67
C ALA A 57 -3.26 -0.79 -6.65
N LEU A 58 -3.85 0.38 -6.41
CA LEU A 58 -4.96 0.53 -5.47
C LEU A 58 -6.28 -0.05 -6.01
N ILE A 59 -6.52 0.01 -7.32
CA ILE A 59 -7.67 -0.65 -7.96
C ILE A 59 -7.58 -2.17 -7.77
N LEU A 60 -6.41 -2.76 -8.05
CA LEU A 60 -6.20 -4.20 -7.88
C LEU A 60 -6.39 -4.62 -6.41
N LEU A 61 -5.86 -3.83 -5.47
CA LEU A 61 -6.05 -4.08 -4.05
C LEU A 61 -7.53 -3.99 -3.66
N SER A 62 -8.25 -2.99 -4.17
CA SER A 62 -9.69 -2.81 -3.92
C SER A 62 -10.50 -4.03 -4.36
N GLN A 63 -10.21 -4.59 -5.54
CA GLN A 63 -10.86 -5.81 -6.03
C GLN A 63 -10.64 -7.00 -5.09
N LYS A 64 -9.43 -7.12 -4.53
CA LYS A 64 -9.12 -8.18 -3.57
C LYS A 64 -9.86 -8.01 -2.24
N VAL A 65 -9.96 -6.78 -1.72
CA VAL A 65 -10.63 -6.48 -0.45
C VAL A 65 -12.13 -6.64 -0.56
N VAL A 66 -12.73 -6.28 -1.69
CA VAL A 66 -14.15 -6.46 -1.97
C VAL A 66 -14.60 -7.91 -1.69
N ASN A 67 -13.82 -8.90 -2.13
CA ASN A 67 -14.14 -10.32 -1.94
C ASN A 67 -14.01 -10.82 -0.48
N ILE A 68 -13.52 -9.99 0.44
CA ILE A 68 -13.41 -10.32 1.87
C ILE A 68 -14.59 -9.75 2.66
N VAL A 69 -15.15 -8.63 2.19
CA VAL A 69 -16.17 -7.85 2.92
C VAL A 69 -17.58 -8.12 2.40
N MET A 70 -17.71 -8.52 1.14
CA MET A 70 -18.97 -8.90 0.49
C MET A 70 -19.01 -10.40 0.25
#